data_AF-A0A022W3W4-F1
#
_entry.id   AF-A0A022W3W4-F1
#
_cell.length_a   1.000
_cell.length_b   1.000
_cell.length_c   1.000
_cell.angle_alpha   90.00
_cell.angle_beta   90.00
_cell.angle_gamma   90.00
#
_symmetry.space_group_name_H-M   'P 1'
#
loop_
_entity.id
_entity.type
_entity.pdbx_description
1 polymer ?
#
loop_
_entity_poly.entity_id
_entity_poly.type
_entity_poly.pdbx_seq_one_letter_code
_entity_poly.pdbx_strand_id
1 'polypeptide(L)'
;MFFSHFIALAMATSVALVSAGPAPTTDTCNVNAAIYSLTGFNGRRKELPIDAECNPLADPFVTSVGSVKLPRGALCQFYSDENCETSTSIVSSRSVPDAFKHDGRQTKSIKCLYIPEEGEKPAEQGDSESG
;
A
#
# COMPACT_ATOMS: atom_id res chain seq x y z
N MET A 1 -24.10 46.16 -44.54
CA MET A 1 -24.87 45.04 -43.97
C MET A 1 -23.99 43.81 -43.98
N PHE A 2 -23.80 43.24 -42.79
CA PHE A 2 -23.55 41.82 -42.44
C PHE A 2 -22.62 41.00 -43.38
N PHE A 3 -21.38 40.75 -42.97
CA PHE A 3 -20.92 39.59 -42.17
C PHE A 3 -21.19 38.24 -42.84
N SER A 4 -20.12 37.55 -43.27
CA SER A 4 -19.93 36.08 -43.35
C SER A 4 -18.58 35.78 -44.02
N HIS A 5 -17.44 35.71 -43.31
CA HIS A 5 -16.92 34.56 -42.56
C HIS A 5 -17.05 33.20 -43.28
N PHE A 6 -15.97 32.74 -43.90
CA PHE A 6 -15.52 31.33 -43.82
C PHE A 6 -14.00 31.29 -43.94
N ILE A 7 -13.32 31.34 -42.79
CA ILE A 7 -11.90 31.04 -42.67
C ILE A 7 -11.78 29.52 -42.75
N ALA A 8 -11.08 29.01 -43.77
CA ALA A 8 -10.80 27.60 -43.93
C ALA A 8 -9.92 27.12 -42.77
N LEU A 9 -10.49 26.28 -41.91
CA LEU A 9 -9.79 25.65 -40.80
C LEU A 9 -8.86 24.56 -41.36
N ALA A 10 -7.55 24.81 -41.39
CA ALA A 10 -6.56 23.79 -41.66
C ALA A 10 -6.47 22.87 -40.42
N MET A 11 -6.98 21.64 -40.53
CA MET A 11 -6.80 20.62 -39.49
C MET A 11 -5.36 20.12 -39.54
N ALA A 12 -4.48 20.73 -38.74
CA ALA A 12 -3.15 20.21 -38.49
C ALA A 12 -3.28 18.94 -37.63
N THR A 13 -3.05 17.78 -38.25
CA THR A 13 -2.97 16.49 -37.55
C THR A 13 -1.66 16.41 -36.78
N SER A 14 -1.63 16.99 -35.58
CA SER A 14 -0.54 16.77 -34.63
C SER A 14 -0.75 15.41 -33.96
N VAL A 15 -0.09 14.38 -34.49
CA VAL A 15 0.09 13.12 -33.79
C VAL A 15 1.01 13.41 -32.60
N ALA A 16 0.44 13.66 -31.44
CA ALA A 16 1.22 13.67 -30.21
C ALA A 16 1.73 12.24 -30.00
N LEU A 17 3.04 12.04 -30.21
CA LEU A 17 3.74 10.88 -29.68
C LEU A 17 3.42 10.84 -28.18
N VAL A 18 2.61 9.87 -27.76
CA VAL A 18 2.57 9.46 -26.37
C VAL A 18 3.96 8.88 -26.12
N SER A 19 4.84 9.73 -25.57
CA SER A 19 6.03 9.28 -24.87
C SER A 19 5.54 8.25 -23.86
N ALA A 20 5.77 6.99 -24.17
CA ALA A 20 5.73 5.93 -23.18
C ALA A 20 6.82 6.32 -22.19
N GLY A 21 6.45 7.13 -21.19
CA GLY A 21 7.24 7.29 -19.98
C GLY A 21 7.59 5.89 -19.50
N PRO A 22 8.77 5.71 -18.89
CA PRO A 22 9.22 4.39 -18.46
C PRO A 22 8.06 3.73 -17.73
N ALA A 23 7.56 2.63 -18.31
CA ALA A 23 6.57 1.80 -17.64
C ALA A 23 7.09 1.62 -16.22
N PRO A 24 6.27 1.85 -15.17
CA PRO A 24 6.73 1.68 -13.81
C PRO A 24 7.34 0.29 -13.79
N THR A 25 8.67 0.25 -13.64
CA THR A 25 9.39 -0.99 -13.46
C THR A 25 8.78 -1.50 -12.18
N THR A 26 7.88 -2.47 -12.32
CA THR A 26 7.51 -3.36 -11.25
C THR A 26 8.78 -4.16 -10.95
N ASP A 27 9.77 -3.48 -10.37
CA ASP A 27 10.57 -4.01 -9.29
C ASP A 27 9.59 -4.29 -8.16
N THR A 28 8.76 -5.32 -8.38
CA THR A 28 8.24 -6.15 -7.31
C THR A 28 9.46 -6.84 -6.71
N CYS A 29 10.29 -6.05 -6.01
CA CYS A 29 10.91 -6.53 -4.79
C CYS A 29 9.79 -7.25 -4.06
N ASN A 30 9.99 -8.50 -3.67
CA ASN A 30 8.97 -9.31 -3.02
C ASN A 30 8.71 -8.67 -1.65
N VAL A 31 7.88 -7.62 -1.60
CA VAL A 31 7.73 -6.74 -0.44
C VAL A 31 6.72 -7.37 0.52
N ASN A 32 7.00 -8.58 0.99
CA ASN A 32 6.11 -9.29 1.92
C ASN A 32 6.20 -8.67 3.32
N ALA A 33 5.05 -8.59 3.99
CA ALA A 33 5.04 -8.42 5.44
C ALA A 33 5.52 -9.71 6.12
N ALA A 34 5.97 -9.62 7.36
CA ALA A 34 6.34 -10.80 8.14
C ALA A 34 5.79 -10.71 9.57
N ILE A 35 5.30 -11.83 10.08
CA ILE A 35 4.90 -11.97 11.48
C ILE A 35 5.83 -12.92 12.20
N TYR A 36 5.96 -12.70 13.49
CA TYR A 36 6.84 -13.44 14.38
C TYR A 36 6.05 -13.91 15.60
N SER A 37 6.31 -15.15 16.04
CA SER A 37 5.59 -15.74 17.18
C SER A 37 5.96 -15.10 18.51
N LEU A 38 7.13 -14.44 18.61
CA LEU A 38 7.60 -13.74 19.80
C LEU A 38 7.80 -12.24 19.53
N THR A 39 7.90 -11.46 20.60
CA THR A 39 8.24 -10.04 20.55
C THR A 39 9.69 -9.83 20.11
N GLY A 40 10.01 -8.61 19.68
CA GLY A 40 11.34 -8.21 19.24
C GLY A 40 11.80 -8.88 17.93
N PHE A 41 10.86 -9.32 17.09
CA PHE A 41 11.13 -10.01 15.81
C PHE A 41 11.81 -11.37 15.97
N ASN A 42 11.41 -12.13 16.98
CA ASN A 42 11.99 -13.44 17.34
C ASN A 42 11.01 -14.61 17.18
N GLY A 43 11.54 -15.83 17.21
CA GLY A 43 10.75 -17.06 17.14
C GLY A 43 10.38 -17.48 15.71
N ARG A 44 9.25 -18.17 15.56
CA ARG A 44 8.80 -18.64 14.24
C ARG A 44 8.38 -17.44 13.41
N ARG A 45 8.83 -17.41 12.15
CA ARG A 45 8.50 -16.38 11.16
C ARG A 45 7.52 -16.94 10.12
N LYS A 46 6.54 -16.14 9.74
CA LYS A 46 5.67 -16.40 8.56
C LYS A 46 5.65 -15.14 7.70
N GLU A 47 5.82 -15.32 6.40
CA GLU A 47 5.63 -14.25 5.42
C GLU A 47 4.15 -14.10 5.10
N LEU A 48 3.72 -12.87 4.94
CA LEU A 48 2.37 -12.51 4.54
C LEU A 48 2.44 -11.78 3.20
N PRO A 49 1.79 -12.31 2.16
CA PRO A 49 1.68 -11.60 0.90
C PRO A 49 0.91 -10.29 1.11
N ILE A 50 1.43 -9.22 0.54
CA ILE A 50 0.73 -7.94 0.43
C ILE A 50 -0.26 -8.04 -0.75
N ASP A 51 -1.38 -7.35 -0.63
CA ASP A 51 -2.48 -7.33 -1.61
C ASP A 51 -3.20 -8.68 -1.81
N ALA A 52 -3.06 -9.58 -0.83
CA ALA A 52 -3.84 -10.81 -0.75
C ALA A 52 -5.21 -10.57 -0.07
N GLU A 53 -6.23 -11.34 -0.47
CA GLU A 53 -7.61 -11.16 -0.01
C GLU A 53 -7.79 -11.39 1.50
N CYS A 54 -7.22 -12.48 2.04
CA CYS A 54 -7.20 -12.82 3.45
C CYS A 54 -6.17 -13.94 3.69
N ASN A 55 -5.42 -13.88 4.79
CA ASN A 55 -4.45 -14.92 5.16
C ASN A 55 -4.84 -15.55 6.51
N PRO A 56 -5.51 -16.71 6.51
CA PRO A 56 -5.74 -17.45 7.74
C PRO A 56 -4.40 -17.88 8.37
N LEU A 57 -4.36 -17.82 9.70
CA LEU A 57 -3.23 -18.21 10.51
C LEU A 57 -3.44 -19.64 11.01
N ALA A 58 -2.34 -20.35 11.19
CA ALA A 58 -2.29 -21.66 11.82
C ALA A 58 -1.30 -21.59 12.98
N ASP A 59 -1.27 -22.63 13.82
CA ASP A 59 -0.32 -22.68 14.92
C ASP A 59 1.13 -22.46 14.46
N PRO A 60 1.91 -21.65 15.19
CA PRO A 60 1.62 -21.07 16.51
C PRO A 60 0.95 -19.68 16.48
N PHE A 61 0.66 -19.13 15.30
CA PHE A 61 0.29 -17.71 15.17
C PHE A 61 -1.17 -17.41 15.52
N VAL A 62 -2.01 -18.44 15.64
CA VAL A 62 -3.42 -18.32 16.06
C VAL A 62 -3.52 -17.88 17.52
N THR A 63 -2.58 -18.32 18.36
CA THR A 63 -2.59 -18.02 19.79
C THR A 63 -1.97 -16.67 20.10
N SER A 64 -0.87 -16.32 19.44
CA SER A 64 -0.22 -15.02 19.60
C SER A 64 0.69 -14.67 18.42
N VAL A 65 0.55 -13.45 17.92
CA VAL A 65 1.56 -12.80 17.07
C VAL A 65 2.35 -11.86 17.98
N GLY A 66 3.63 -12.15 18.22
CA GLY A 66 4.43 -11.36 19.14
C GLY A 66 4.97 -10.07 18.50
N SER A 67 5.31 -10.10 17.22
CA SER A 67 5.78 -8.90 16.50
C SER A 67 5.54 -8.98 15.00
N VAL A 68 5.49 -7.83 14.35
CA VAL A 68 5.10 -7.68 12.95
C VAL A 68 6.10 -6.75 12.26
N LYS A 69 6.69 -7.22 11.17
CA LYS A 69 7.58 -6.44 10.31
C LYS A 69 6.83 -6.07 9.03
N LEU A 70 6.62 -4.78 8.86
CA LEU A 70 5.95 -4.22 7.69
C LEU A 70 6.96 -3.53 6.78
N PRO A 71 6.85 -3.71 5.46
CA PRO A 71 7.55 -2.85 4.54
C PRO A 71 6.94 -1.44 4.49
N ARG A 72 7.68 -0.51 3.91
CA ARG A 72 7.24 0.88 3.77
C ARG A 72 5.97 0.93 2.91
N GLY A 73 4.98 1.72 3.34
CA GLY A 73 3.68 1.82 2.66
C GLY A 73 2.72 0.66 2.90
N ALA A 74 3.09 -0.39 3.64
CA ALA A 74 2.16 -1.47 3.94
C ALA A 74 1.30 -1.20 5.19
N LEU A 75 0.07 -1.70 5.12
CA LEU A 75 -0.88 -1.77 6.22
C LEU A 75 -1.38 -3.20 6.36
N CYS A 76 -1.34 -3.74 7.57
CA CYS A 76 -1.92 -5.05 7.89
C CYS A 76 -3.04 -4.91 8.92
N GLN A 77 -4.19 -5.49 8.61
CA GLN A 77 -5.36 -5.60 9.47
C GLN A 77 -5.46 -7.02 10.03
N PHE A 78 -5.77 -7.10 11.31
CA PHE A 78 -5.82 -8.34 12.08
C PHE A 78 -7.27 -8.64 12.42
N TYR A 79 -7.62 -9.92 12.45
CA TYR A 79 -9.00 -10.37 12.59
C TYR A 79 -9.10 -11.52 13.60
N SER A 80 -10.23 -11.59 14.31
CA SER A 80 -10.51 -12.65 15.30
C SER A 80 -11.14 -13.90 14.70
N ASP A 81 -11.50 -13.86 13.41
CA ASP A 81 -12.03 -14.97 12.61
C ASP A 81 -11.04 -15.34 11.48
N GLU A 82 -11.29 -16.46 10.82
CA GLU A 82 -10.40 -17.01 9.78
C GLU A 82 -10.64 -16.40 8.38
N ASN A 83 -11.74 -15.65 8.21
CA ASN A 83 -12.23 -15.16 6.92
C ASN A 83 -12.03 -13.64 6.71
N CYS A 84 -11.35 -12.97 7.66
CA CYS A 84 -11.12 -11.54 7.66
C CYS A 84 -12.42 -10.69 7.70
N GLU A 85 -13.42 -11.12 8.48
CA GLU A 85 -14.72 -10.41 8.60
C GLU A 85 -14.77 -9.48 9.83
N THR A 86 -14.19 -9.90 10.95
CA THR A 86 -14.24 -9.22 12.25
C THR A 86 -12.86 -8.66 12.62
N SER A 87 -12.62 -7.41 12.21
CA SER A 87 -11.37 -6.70 12.49
C SER A 87 -11.17 -6.45 13.98
N THR A 88 -9.94 -6.69 14.47
CA THR A 88 -9.53 -6.41 15.85
C THR A 88 -8.58 -5.23 15.94
N SER A 89 -7.62 -5.12 15.02
CA SER A 89 -6.62 -4.06 15.02
C SER A 89 -6.04 -3.80 13.63
N ILE A 90 -5.41 -2.64 13.46
CA ILE A 90 -4.75 -2.23 12.23
C ILE A 90 -3.33 -1.77 12.58
N VAL A 91 -2.35 -2.21 11.82
CA VAL A 91 -0.94 -1.82 11.95
C VAL A 91 -0.49 -1.25 10.62
N SER A 92 -0.01 -0.01 10.60
CA SER A 92 0.43 0.68 9.39
C SER A 92 1.83 1.26 9.53
N SER A 93 2.52 1.37 8.38
CA SER A 93 3.70 2.21 8.13
C SER A 93 4.98 1.93 8.93
N ARG A 94 4.91 1.14 10.02
CA ARG A 94 6.06 0.83 10.88
C ARG A 94 5.98 -0.61 11.37
N SER A 95 7.16 -1.24 11.43
CA SER A 95 7.31 -2.54 12.08
C SER A 95 7.08 -2.39 13.59
N VAL A 96 6.31 -3.30 14.18
CA VAL A 96 5.94 -3.27 15.59
C VAL A 96 6.64 -4.42 16.32
N PRO A 97 7.60 -4.13 17.23
CA PRO A 97 8.34 -5.16 17.97
C PRO A 97 7.51 -5.81 19.08
N ASP A 98 6.35 -5.25 19.42
CA ASP A 98 5.41 -5.79 20.40
C ASP A 98 4.00 -5.55 19.86
N ALA A 99 3.59 -6.41 18.92
CA ALA A 99 2.40 -6.18 18.12
C ALA A 99 1.10 -6.39 18.92
N PHE A 100 1.16 -7.16 20.01
CA PHE A 100 -0.02 -7.57 20.78
C PHE A 100 0.27 -7.60 22.28
N LYS A 101 0.02 -6.46 22.93
CA LYS A 101 -0.21 -6.34 24.38
C LYS A 101 -1.70 -6.31 24.76
N HIS A 102 -2.62 -6.49 23.80
CA HIS A 102 -4.04 -6.22 24.00
C HIS A 102 -4.85 -7.48 24.35
N ASP A 103 -5.16 -7.60 25.65
CA ASP A 103 -6.35 -8.25 26.22
C ASP A 103 -6.69 -9.68 25.76
N GLY A 104 -5.70 -10.49 25.40
CA GLY A 104 -5.88 -11.93 25.14
C GLY A 104 -6.74 -12.26 23.91
N ARG A 105 -6.97 -11.31 23.00
CA ARG A 105 -7.69 -11.58 21.75
C ARG A 105 -6.77 -12.29 20.76
N GLN A 106 -7.10 -13.54 20.47
CA GLN A 106 -6.43 -14.36 19.45
C GLN A 106 -6.63 -13.78 18.05
N THR A 107 -5.55 -13.68 17.29
CA THR A 107 -5.61 -13.33 15.87
C THR A 107 -5.72 -14.61 15.06
N LYS A 108 -6.77 -14.74 14.26
CA LYS A 108 -6.99 -15.92 13.42
C LYS A 108 -6.69 -15.70 11.94
N SER A 109 -6.79 -14.47 11.46
CA SER A 109 -6.39 -14.13 10.09
C SER A 109 -5.82 -12.71 10.00
N ILE A 110 -5.06 -12.46 8.95
CA ILE A 110 -4.45 -11.15 8.66
C ILE A 110 -4.65 -10.82 7.18
N LYS A 111 -4.99 -9.57 6.89
CA LYS A 111 -5.02 -9.02 5.55
C LYS A 111 -4.02 -7.88 5.45
N CYS A 112 -3.14 -7.90 4.47
CA CYS A 112 -2.18 -6.84 4.25
C CYS A 112 -2.39 -6.20 2.89
N LEU A 113 -2.31 -4.88 2.84
CA LEU A 113 -2.55 -4.05 1.67
C LEU A 113 -1.43 -3.04 1.53
N TYR A 114 -1.05 -2.73 0.30
CA TYR A 114 -0.18 -1.60 0.03
C TYR A 114 -1.00 -0.31 -0.05
N ILE A 115 -0.60 0.68 0.74
CA ILE A 115 -1.14 2.04 0.67
C ILE A 115 -0.04 2.91 0.08
N PRO A 116 -0.18 3.33 -1.20
CA PRO A 116 0.72 4.35 -1.73
C PRO A 116 0.59 5.60 -0.87
N GLU A 117 1.71 6.15 -0.38
CA GLU A 117 1.69 7.42 0.33
C GLU A 117 1.20 8.50 -0.65
N GLU A 118 -0.08 8.88 -0.57
CA GLU A 118 -0.59 10.05 -1.27
C GLU A 118 0.14 11.29 -0.70
N GLY A 119 1.18 11.76 -1.40
CA GLY A 119 1.68 13.13 -1.23
C GLY A 119 3.18 13.31 -1.03
N GLU A 120 4.02 12.92 -2.00
CA GLU A 120 5.03 13.88 -2.45
C GLU A 120 4.33 14.83 -3.43
N LYS A 121 3.76 15.93 -2.90
CA LYS A 121 3.41 17.08 -3.74
C LYS A 121 4.67 17.46 -4.52
N PRO A 122 4.63 17.59 -5.86
CA PRO A 122 5.65 18.34 -6.55
C PRO A 122 5.67 19.74 -5.91
N ALA A 123 6.85 20.17 -5.48
CA ALA A 123 7.05 21.57 -5.16
C ALA A 123 6.64 22.38 -6.38
N GLU A 124 5.58 23.18 -6.26
CA GLU A 124 5.39 24.32 -7.17
C GLU A 124 6.62 25.20 -6.98
N GLN A 125 7.60 24.99 -7.86
CA GLN A 125 8.76 25.83 -8.02
C GLN A 125 8.23 27.16 -8.54
N GLY A 126 8.25 28.16 -7.67
CA GLY A 126 7.81 29.49 -7.99
C GLY A 126 8.65 30.07 -9.10
N ASP A 127 8.01 30.49 -10.19
CA ASP A 127 8.57 31.48 -11.08
C ASP A 127 8.02 32.84 -10.67
N SER A 128 8.87 33.58 -9.96
CA SER A 128 8.83 35.03 -9.99
C SER A 128 9.37 35.46 -11.34
N GLU A 129 8.54 36.03 -12.22
CA GLU A 129 9.06 36.87 -13.28
C GLU A 129 8.29 38.19 -13.31
N SER A 130 9.00 39.23 -12.87
CA SER A 130 8.68 40.64 -13.09
C SER A 130 8.95 40.99 -14.55
N GLY A 131 8.04 41.73 -15.18
CA GLY A 131 8.21 42.35 -16.50
C GLY A 131 7.09 43.34 -16.79
#